data_AF-A0A699YPN1-F1
#
_entry.id   AF-A0A699YPN1-F1
#
_cell.length_a   1.000
_cell.length_b   1.000
_cell.length_c   1.000
_cell.angle_alpha   90.00
_cell.angle_beta   90.00
_cell.angle_gamma   90.00
#
_symmetry.space_group_name_H-M   'P 1'
#
loop_
_entity.id
_entity.type
_entity.pdbx_description
1 polymer ?
#
loop_
_entity_poly.entity_id
_entity_poly.type
_entity_poly.pdbx_seq_one_letter_code
_entity_poly.pdbx_strand_id
1 'polypeptide(L)'
;MAQNTLVYDRWFAFADTDRDGRVTGKDAVSFFEKSGLPRDVLAKVWDMANSGRQGYLDRMSFHKAMDLISLAQQVRQRHACTKRKLHVHAAKSEHSKT
;
A
#
# COMPACT_ATOMS: atom_id res chain seq x y z
N MET A 1 -0.43 -2.84 18.76
CA MET A 1 -0.60 -2.62 17.31
C MET A 1 -2.09 -2.63 16.97
N ALA A 2 -2.84 -1.63 17.42
CA ALA A 2 -4.28 -1.56 17.20
C ALA A 2 -4.69 -0.09 17.27
N GLN A 3 -4.57 0.64 16.18
CA GLN A 3 -4.90 2.06 16.15
C GLN A 3 -5.65 2.43 14.87
N ASN A 4 -6.68 1.64 14.49
CA ASN A 4 -7.79 2.10 13.64
C ASN A 4 -8.86 1.04 13.32
N THR A 5 -9.16 0.12 14.25
CA THR A 5 -10.15 -0.96 14.06
C THR A 5 -11.47 -0.45 13.47
N LEU A 6 -11.98 0.70 13.94
CA LEU A 6 -13.22 1.31 13.45
C LEU A 6 -13.15 1.80 12.00
N VAL A 7 -11.99 2.31 11.58
CA VAL A 7 -11.77 2.77 10.19
C VAL A 7 -11.69 1.55 9.27
N TYR A 8 -10.98 0.52 9.69
CA TYR A 8 -10.84 -0.72 8.93
C TYR A 8 -12.15 -1.48 8.83
N ASP A 9 -12.99 -1.47 9.86
CA ASP A 9 -14.33 -2.05 9.82
C ASP A 9 -15.23 -1.30 8.82
N ARG A 10 -15.13 0.02 8.76
CA ARG A 10 -15.85 0.80 7.73
C ARG A 10 -15.36 0.47 6.33
N TRP A 11 -14.05 0.33 6.14
CA TRP A 11 -13.46 -0.06 4.86
C TRP A 11 -13.80 -1.49 4.46
N PHE A 12 -13.88 -2.40 5.44
CA PHE A 12 -14.34 -3.77 5.23
C PHE A 12 -15.76 -3.77 4.66
N ALA A 13 -16.67 -2.98 5.24
CA ALA A 13 -18.03 -2.84 4.73
C ALA A 13 -18.12 -2.20 3.32
N PHE A 14 -17.08 -1.50 2.87
CA PHE A 14 -17.00 -0.99 1.50
C PHE A 14 -16.38 -2.00 0.52
N ALA A 15 -15.47 -2.86 1.00
CA ALA A 15 -14.87 -3.91 0.20
C ALA A 15 -15.81 -5.12 0.04
N ASP A 16 -16.59 -5.42 1.08
CA ASP A 16 -17.63 -6.44 1.11
C ASP A 16 -18.92 -5.94 0.44
N THR A 17 -19.00 -6.11 -0.87
CA THR A 17 -20.12 -5.58 -1.69
C THR A 17 -21.42 -6.35 -1.50
N ASP A 18 -21.34 -7.64 -1.20
CA ASP A 18 -22.46 -8.55 -0.95
C ASP A 18 -22.82 -8.68 0.53
N ARG A 19 -22.00 -8.13 1.43
CA ARG A 19 -22.21 -8.09 2.88
C ARG A 19 -22.32 -9.47 3.51
N ASP A 20 -21.61 -10.45 2.96
CA ASP A 20 -21.58 -11.82 3.46
C ASP A 20 -20.59 -11.99 4.63
N GLY A 21 -19.85 -10.92 4.97
CA GLY A 21 -18.83 -10.91 6.00
C GLY A 21 -17.48 -11.44 5.52
N ARG A 22 -17.28 -11.56 4.21
CA ARG A 22 -16.07 -12.07 3.57
C ARG A 22 -15.69 -11.17 2.40
N VAL A 23 -14.40 -10.94 2.23
CA VAL A 23 -13.90 -10.22 1.05
C VAL A 23 -13.19 -11.21 0.16
N THR A 24 -13.75 -11.50 -1.02
CA THR A 24 -13.11 -12.41 -1.97
C THR A 24 -11.85 -11.78 -2.56
N GLY A 25 -11.00 -12.60 -3.20
CA GLY A 25 -9.81 -12.09 -3.88
C GLY A 25 -10.13 -11.04 -4.94
N LYS A 26 -11.27 -11.18 -5.63
CA LYS A 26 -11.69 -10.23 -6.65
C LYS A 26 -12.07 -8.88 -6.05
N ASP A 27 -12.80 -8.90 -4.94
CA ASP A 27 -13.26 -7.68 -4.25
C ASP A 27 -12.10 -6.98 -3.54
N ALA A 28 -11.22 -7.75 -2.91
CA ALA A 28 -10.01 -7.23 -2.27
C ALA A 28 -9.08 -6.56 -3.27
N VAL A 29 -8.80 -7.18 -4.42
CA VAL A 29 -7.96 -6.57 -5.46
C VAL A 29 -8.59 -5.27 -5.97
N SER A 30 -9.89 -5.29 -6.27
CA SER A 30 -10.60 -4.09 -6.75
C SER A 30 -10.59 -2.95 -5.73
N PHE A 31 -10.66 -3.27 -4.44
CA PHE A 31 -10.54 -2.29 -3.35
C PHE A 31 -9.10 -1.81 -3.18
N PHE A 32 -8.12 -2.71 -3.14
CA PHE A 32 -6.71 -2.37 -2.93
C PHE A 32 -6.09 -1.60 -4.09
N GLU A 33 -6.58 -1.77 -5.32
CA GLU A 33 -6.15 -0.97 -6.47
C GLU A 33 -6.37 0.53 -6.26
N LYS A 34 -7.37 0.92 -5.44
CA LYS A 34 -7.61 2.32 -5.07
C LYS A 34 -6.45 2.93 -4.25
N SER A 35 -5.57 2.12 -3.67
CA SER A 35 -4.38 2.57 -2.94
C SER A 35 -3.26 3.08 -3.85
N GLY A 36 -3.35 2.86 -5.17
CA GLY A 36 -2.33 3.26 -6.15
C GLY A 36 -1.05 2.42 -6.11
N LEU A 37 -1.08 1.25 -5.50
CA LEU A 37 0.01 0.29 -5.48
C LEU A 37 0.02 -0.60 -6.74
N PRO A 38 1.20 -1.06 -7.21
CA PRO A 38 1.28 -2.01 -8.31
C PRO A 38 0.61 -3.34 -7.96
N ARG A 39 -0.02 -3.97 -8.96
CA ARG A 39 -0.74 -5.23 -8.81
C ARG A 39 0.13 -6.36 -8.22
N ASP A 40 1.42 -6.38 -8.53
CA ASP A 40 2.38 -7.34 -7.97
C ASP A 40 2.54 -7.20 -6.45
N VAL A 41 2.48 -5.97 -5.94
CA VAL A 41 2.53 -5.70 -4.49
C VAL A 41 1.20 -6.10 -3.86
N LEU A 42 0.08 -5.82 -4.53
CA LEU A 42 -1.25 -6.20 -4.07
C LEU A 42 -1.40 -7.72 -3.96
N ALA A 43 -0.87 -8.48 -4.92
CA ALA A 43 -0.84 -9.94 -4.87
C ALA A 43 -0.05 -10.45 -3.64
N LYS A 44 1.12 -9.86 -3.35
CA LYS A 44 1.90 -10.22 -2.16
C LYS A 44 1.16 -9.90 -0.87
N VAL A 45 0.51 -8.74 -0.78
CA VAL A 45 -0.32 -8.36 0.37
C VAL A 45 -1.44 -9.37 0.58
N TRP A 46 -2.13 -9.75 -0.50
CA TRP A 46 -3.18 -10.76 -0.48
C TRP A 46 -2.67 -12.11 0.03
N ASP A 47 -1.54 -12.61 -0.50
CA ASP A 47 -0.97 -13.89 -0.09
C ASP A 47 -0.54 -13.90 1.38
N MET A 48 0.01 -12.78 1.88
CA MET A 48 0.37 -12.64 3.29
C MET A 48 -0.86 -12.59 4.20
N ALA A 49 -1.94 -11.92 3.76
CA ALA A 49 -3.18 -11.81 4.51
C ALA A 49 -3.99 -13.12 4.51
N ASN A 50 -4.05 -13.84 3.38
CA ASN A 50 -4.77 -15.11 3.18
C ASN A 50 -3.86 -16.33 3.47
N SER A 51 -3.14 -16.31 4.58
CA SER A 51 -2.25 -17.41 4.98
C SER A 51 -2.98 -18.74 5.21
N GLY A 52 -4.30 -18.69 5.49
CA GLY A 52 -5.16 -19.87 5.62
C GLY A 52 -5.64 -20.48 4.29
N ARG A 53 -5.32 -19.88 3.13
CA ARG A 53 -5.79 -20.30 1.80
C ARG A 53 -7.30 -20.53 1.70
N GLN A 54 -8.08 -19.76 2.46
CA GLN A 54 -9.54 -19.90 2.50
C GLN A 54 -10.20 -19.32 1.23
N GLY A 55 -9.46 -18.51 0.46
CA GLY A 55 -9.93 -17.88 -0.78
C GLY A 55 -10.70 -16.58 -0.56
N TYR A 56 -10.90 -16.21 0.71
CA TYR A 56 -11.50 -14.97 1.16
C TYR A 56 -10.74 -14.42 2.38
N LEU A 57 -10.89 -13.13 2.65
CA LEU A 57 -10.41 -12.48 3.86
C LEU A 57 -11.58 -12.27 4.81
N ASP A 58 -11.45 -12.80 6.03
CA ASP A 58 -12.28 -12.40 7.15
C ASP A 58 -11.86 -11.02 7.68
N ARG A 59 -12.63 -10.44 8.60
CA ARG A 59 -12.33 -9.11 9.18
C ARG A 59 -10.91 -9.02 9.72
N MET A 60 -10.43 -10.05 10.41
CA MET A 60 -9.08 -10.07 10.99
C MET A 60 -7.99 -10.08 9.92
N SER A 61 -8.15 -10.90 8.87
CA SER A 61 -7.18 -10.98 7.78
C SER A 61 -7.22 -9.72 6.91
N PHE A 62 -8.38 -9.08 6.78
CA PHE A 62 -8.50 -7.78 6.12
C PHE A 62 -7.75 -6.68 6.87
N HIS A 63 -7.84 -6.62 8.21
CA HIS A 63 -7.06 -5.66 9.00
C HIS A 63 -5.55 -5.84 8.77
N LYS A 64 -5.06 -7.09 8.73
CA LYS A 64 -3.66 -7.39 8.38
C LYS A 64 -3.28 -6.89 6.99
N ALA A 65 -4.15 -7.07 6.00
CA ALA A 65 -3.91 -6.56 4.64
C ALA A 65 -3.79 -5.02 4.63
N MET A 66 -4.64 -4.32 5.39
CA MET A 66 -4.60 -2.86 5.51
C MET A 66 -3.29 -2.36 6.15
N ASP A 67 -2.82 -3.04 7.19
CA ASP A 67 -1.53 -2.73 7.82
C ASP A 67 -0.37 -2.89 6.82
N LEU A 68 -0.38 -3.97 6.03
CA LEU A 68 0.63 -4.23 4.99
C LEU A 68 0.61 -3.17 3.89
N ILE A 69 -0.58 -2.71 3.46
CA ILE A 69 -0.72 -1.63 2.46
C ILE A 69 -0.15 -0.31 3.02
N SER A 70 -0.47 0.01 4.26
CA SER A 70 0.06 1.22 4.95
C SER A 70 1.59 1.20 4.99
N LEU A 71 2.18 0.05 5.35
CA LEU A 71 3.63 -0.15 5.34
C LEU A 71 4.22 -0.01 3.92
N ALA A 72 3.58 -0.62 2.91
CA ALA A 72 4.02 -0.54 1.52
C ALA A 72 4.01 0.90 0.99
N GLN A 73 3.01 1.69 1.35
CA GLN A 73 2.91 3.11 1.00
C GLN A 73 4.01 3.94 1.68
N GLN A 74 4.32 3.66 2.95
CA GLN A 74 5.39 4.37 3.68
C GLN A 74 6.78 4.11 3.08
N VAL A 75 7.07 2.88 2.66
CA VAL A 75 8.33 2.55 1.99
C VAL A 75 8.47 3.34 0.68
N ARG A 76 7.40 3.45 -0.12
CA ARG A 76 7.39 4.23 -1.36
C ARG A 76 7.65 5.72 -1.14
N GLN A 77 7.07 6.31 -0.09
CA GLN A 77 7.30 7.73 0.29
C GLN A 77 8.76 7.99 0.69
N ARG A 78 9.42 7.03 1.35
CA ARG A 78 10.83 7.14 1.73
C ARG A 78 11.78 7.18 0.53
N HIS A 79 11.47 6.47 -0.55
CA HIS A 79 12.26 6.50 -1.78
C HIS A 79 11.93 7.68 -2.71
N ALA A 80 10.76 8.31 -2.56
CA ALA A 80 10.39 9.49 -3.34
C ALA A 80 11.12 10.77 -2.90
N CYS A 81 11.51 10.86 -1.63
CA CYS A 81 12.28 12.00 -1.10
C CYS A 81 13.72 12.07 -1.68
N THR A 82 14.28 10.96 -2.17
CA THR A 82 15.67 10.91 -2.66
C THR A 82 15.84 11.29 -4.14
N LYS A 83 14.78 11.76 -4.83
CA LYS A 83 14.86 12.29 -6.20
C LYS A 83 14.47 13.77 -6.33
N ARG A 84 14.79 14.58 -5.31
CA ARG A 84 14.80 16.05 -5.41
C ARG A 84 16.13 16.65 -4.93
N LYS A 85 17.27 16.13 -5.41
CA LYS A 85 18.57 16.80 -5.25
C LYS A 85 19.63 16.35 -6.25
N LEU A 86 19.39 16.56 -7.54
CA LEU A 86 20.45 16.59 -8.56
C LEU A 86 19.97 17.53 -9.68
N HIS A 87 20.04 18.84 -9.46
CA HIS A 87 19.99 19.89 -10.50
C HIS A 87 20.43 21.24 -9.94
N VAL A 88 21.52 21.31 -9.18
CA VAL A 88 22.18 22.60 -8.94
C VAL A 88 23.69 22.39 -8.96
N HIS A 89 24.35 23.22 -9.78
CA HIS A 89 25.79 23.35 -10.01
C HIS A 89 26.41 22.45 -11.08
N ALA A 90 25.94 22.63 -12.32
CA ALA A 90 26.83 22.65 -13.47
C ALA A 90 26.76 24.05 -14.12
N ALA A 91 27.57 24.98 -13.61
CA ALA A 91 27.87 26.22 -14.31
C ALA A 91 29.34 26.56 -14.05
N LYS A 92 30.17 26.19 -15.05
CA LYS A 92 31.29 26.94 -15.66
C LYS A 92 32.23 27.65 -14.67
N SER A 93 33.41 27.10 -14.39
CA SER A 93 34.65 27.22 -15.20
C SER A 93 35.20 28.64 -15.30
N GLU A 94 36.48 28.75 -14.90
CA GLU A 94 37.45 29.81 -15.20
C GLU A 94 37.19 31.11 -14.40
N HIS A 95 38.13 31.63 -13.61
CA HIS A 95 39.26 32.39 -14.11
C HIS A 95 40.56 32.16 -13.30
N SER A 96 41.61 31.98 -14.10
CA SER A 96 43.03 31.97 -13.77
C SER A 96 43.55 33.34 -13.33
N LYS A 97 44.51 33.30 -12.37
CA LYS A 97 45.65 34.21 -12.15
C LYS A 97 45.52 35.68 -12.57
N THR A 98 45.68 36.59 -11.62
CA THR A 98 46.85 37.51 -11.55
C THR A 98 46.99 38.08 -10.16
#